data_AF-A0A372QIU1-F1
#
_entry.id   AF-A0A372QIU1-F1
#
_cell.length_a   1.000
_cell.length_b   1.000
_cell.length_c   1.000
_cell.angle_alpha   90.00
_cell.angle_beta   90.00
_cell.angle_gamma   90.00
#
_symmetry.space_group_name_H-M   'P 1'
#
loop_
_entity.id
_entity.type
_entity.pdbx_description
1 polymer ?
#
loop_
_entity_poly.entity_id
_entity_poly.type
_entity_poly.pdbx_seq_one_letter_code
_entity_poly.pdbx_strand_id
1 'polypeptide(L)'
;MTGIADLKDLDSNNVVHYKRINLNSESVLESEDYEVFGSIISEDNIKLEQICVNFGLSDFSGFYTIIEKLKKNRFDITKCYVLWMIVGNPSKLSVLSPNNREFQVDCIKESITLQPNKSNYCIKTPFPLSLGYTISVYTYYSSSNYTGQNQ
;
A
#
# COMPACT_ATOMS: atom_id res chain seq x y z
N MET A 1 10.56 -6.90 1.95
CA MET A 1 10.45 -7.58 0.63
C MET A 1 9.78 -6.62 -0.33
N THR A 2 10.01 -6.71 -1.63
CA THR A 2 9.33 -5.88 -2.64
C THR A 2 8.85 -6.75 -3.78
N GLY A 3 7.86 -6.28 -4.52
CA GLY A 3 7.40 -6.96 -5.72
C GLY A 3 6.40 -6.15 -6.51
N ILE A 4 5.99 -6.74 -7.63
CA ILE A 4 5.03 -6.17 -8.57
C ILE A 4 3.93 -7.21 -8.81
N ALA A 5 2.67 -6.78 -8.81
CA ALA A 5 1.55 -7.59 -9.23
C ALA A 5 0.78 -6.88 -10.33
N ASP A 6 0.62 -7.49 -11.50
CA ASP A 6 -0.22 -6.94 -12.56
C ASP A 6 -1.71 -6.96 -12.14
N LEU A 7 -2.56 -6.20 -12.83
CA LEU A 7 -3.99 -6.10 -12.54
C LEU A 7 -4.87 -6.56 -13.71
N LYS A 8 -4.32 -7.40 -14.61
CA LYS A 8 -4.95 -7.76 -15.89
C LYS A 8 -6.24 -8.57 -15.74
N ASP A 9 -6.39 -9.24 -14.62
CA ASP A 9 -7.54 -10.07 -14.24
C ASP A 9 -8.73 -9.28 -13.66
N LEU A 10 -8.58 -7.96 -13.46
CA LEU A 10 -9.64 -7.12 -12.92
C LEU A 10 -10.58 -6.56 -14.01
N ASP A 11 -11.82 -6.24 -13.64
CA ASP A 11 -12.78 -5.60 -14.55
C ASP A 11 -12.76 -4.08 -14.44
N SER A 12 -12.22 -3.39 -15.46
CA SER A 12 -12.11 -1.94 -15.51
C SER A 12 -13.40 -1.15 -15.30
N ASN A 13 -14.58 -1.75 -15.42
CA ASN A 13 -15.86 -1.07 -15.17
C ASN A 13 -16.17 -0.88 -13.68
N ASN A 14 -15.50 -1.62 -12.80
CA ASN A 14 -15.69 -1.53 -11.36
C ASN A 14 -14.97 -0.33 -10.75
N VAL A 15 -15.57 0.20 -9.68
CA VAL A 15 -15.02 1.31 -8.90
C VAL A 15 -14.09 0.80 -7.80
N VAL A 16 -14.42 -0.36 -7.22
CA VAL A 16 -13.66 -1.01 -6.15
C VAL A 16 -13.25 -2.41 -6.60
N HIS A 17 -12.01 -2.78 -6.32
CA HIS A 17 -11.46 -4.09 -6.61
C HIS A 17 -10.79 -4.67 -5.36
N TYR A 18 -10.86 -5.98 -5.24
CA TYR A 18 -10.13 -6.76 -4.25
C TYR A 18 -9.21 -7.72 -5.00
N LYS A 19 -7.91 -7.66 -4.71
CA LYS A 19 -6.95 -8.59 -5.30
C LYS A 19 -6.09 -9.20 -4.21
N ARG A 20 -5.94 -10.52 -4.24
CA ARG A 20 -4.97 -11.22 -3.38
C ARG A 20 -3.61 -11.21 -4.07
N ILE A 21 -2.58 -10.80 -3.35
CA ILE A 21 -1.19 -10.91 -3.78
C ILE A 21 -0.57 -12.04 -2.94
N ASN A 22 -0.26 -13.14 -3.61
CA ASN A 22 0.41 -14.27 -2.98
C ASN A 22 1.92 -14.03 -3.02
N LEU A 23 2.59 -14.29 -1.89
CA LEU A 23 4.02 -14.44 -1.84
C LEU A 23 4.37 -15.81 -2.44
N ASN A 24 5.55 -15.90 -3.06
CA ASN A 24 6.03 -17.18 -3.57
C ASN A 24 6.15 -18.18 -2.41
N SER A 25 6.01 -19.48 -2.69
CA SER A 25 6.10 -20.55 -1.69
C SER A 25 7.43 -20.58 -0.92
N GLU A 26 8.50 -20.08 -1.53
CA GLU A 26 9.82 -19.92 -0.90
C GLU A 26 9.94 -18.68 0.01
N SER A 27 8.91 -17.84 0.03
CA SER A 27 8.86 -16.55 0.72
C SER A 27 7.69 -16.45 1.71
N VAL A 28 7.12 -17.60 2.10
CA VAL A 28 6.15 -17.70 3.19
C VAL A 28 6.77 -17.14 4.45
N LEU A 29 6.08 -16.17 5.06
CA LEU A 29 6.52 -15.50 6.26
C LEU A 29 6.16 -16.35 7.48
N GLU A 30 7.04 -16.42 8.48
CA GLU A 30 6.74 -17.15 9.72
C GLU A 30 5.75 -16.42 10.63
N SER A 31 5.43 -15.16 10.29
CA SER A 31 4.57 -14.29 11.08
C SER A 31 3.81 -13.30 10.19
N GLU A 32 2.65 -12.86 10.68
CA GLU A 32 1.82 -11.82 10.08
C GLU A 32 2.19 -10.41 10.58
N ASP A 33 3.21 -10.29 11.43
CA ASP A 33 3.70 -9.03 12.01
C ASP A 33 4.53 -8.22 10.98
N TYR A 34 3.86 -7.83 9.91
CA TYR A 34 4.39 -6.99 8.86
C TYR A 34 3.34 -5.98 8.37
N GLU A 35 3.82 -4.85 7.86
CA GLU A 35 3.01 -3.84 7.21
C GLU A 35 3.34 -3.83 5.70
N VAL A 36 2.30 -3.60 4.88
CA VAL A 36 2.44 -3.51 3.43
C VAL A 36 2.21 -2.07 2.98
N PHE A 37 3.11 -1.60 2.14
CA PHE A 37 3.05 -0.29 1.51
C PHE A 37 3.11 -0.47 0.00
N GLY A 38 2.59 0.51 -0.74
CA GLY A 38 2.63 0.44 -2.18
C GLY A 38 1.80 1.50 -2.88
N SER A 39 1.77 1.42 -4.20
CA SER A 39 1.06 2.35 -5.06
C SER A 39 0.63 1.66 -6.35
N ILE A 40 -0.41 2.22 -6.98
CA ILE A 40 -0.80 1.83 -8.34
C ILE A 40 0.00 2.63 -9.35
N ILE A 41 0.65 1.91 -10.26
CA ILE A 41 1.48 2.46 -11.31
C ILE A 41 0.90 2.05 -12.67
N SER A 42 0.88 2.98 -13.62
CA SER A 42 0.48 2.70 -15.01
C SER A 42 1.57 1.95 -15.79
N GLU A 43 1.24 1.42 -16.97
CA GLU A 43 2.23 0.85 -17.90
C GLU A 43 3.36 1.83 -18.26
N ASP A 44 3.08 3.13 -18.27
CA ASP A 44 4.05 4.20 -18.50
C ASP A 44 4.91 4.55 -17.27
N ASN A 45 4.83 3.75 -16.19
CA ASN A 45 5.53 3.95 -14.92
C ASN A 45 5.16 5.24 -14.18
N ILE A 46 3.92 5.73 -14.38
CA ILE A 46 3.40 6.92 -13.72
C ILE A 46 2.52 6.51 -12.55
N LYS A 47 2.73 7.11 -11.39
CA LYS A 47 1.85 6.95 -10.24
C LYS A 47 0.48 7.58 -10.53
N LEU A 48 -0.59 6.82 -10.32
CA LEU A 48 -1.95 7.29 -10.57
C LEU A 48 -2.61 7.80 -9.28
N GLU A 49 -2.50 9.11 -9.01
CA GLU A 49 -3.09 9.77 -7.82
C GLU A 49 -4.62 9.65 -7.72
N GLN A 50 -5.29 9.23 -8.80
CA GLN A 50 -6.74 9.10 -8.89
C GLN A 50 -7.23 7.70 -8.48
N ILE A 51 -6.31 6.85 -8.04
CA ILE A 51 -6.57 5.50 -7.58
C ILE A 51 -5.98 5.37 -6.19
N CYS A 52 -6.83 5.08 -5.21
CA CYS A 52 -6.42 4.77 -3.86
C CYS A 52 -6.16 3.26 -3.78
N VAL A 53 -5.07 2.89 -3.10
CA VAL A 53 -4.77 1.50 -2.78
C VAL A 53 -4.60 1.38 -1.28
N ASN A 54 -5.35 0.44 -0.70
CA ASN A 54 -5.18 0.04 0.68
C ASN A 54 -4.68 -1.41 0.72
N PHE A 55 -3.86 -1.71 1.72
CA PHE A 55 -3.42 -3.08 1.98
C PHE A 55 -4.12 -3.56 3.25
N GLY A 56 -4.89 -4.63 3.09
CA GLY A 56 -5.75 -5.18 4.13
C GLY A 56 -5.21 -6.49 4.68
N LEU A 57 -6.15 -7.38 5.02
CA LEU A 57 -5.92 -8.72 5.59
C LEU A 57 -4.67 -9.38 4.99
N SER A 58 -3.70 -9.62 5.87
CA SER A 58 -2.46 -10.34 5.62
C SER A 58 -2.51 -11.70 6.30
N ASP A 59 -1.85 -12.67 5.69
CA ASP A 59 -1.51 -13.96 6.29
C ASP A 59 -0.06 -14.31 5.93
N PHE A 60 0.45 -15.42 6.46
CA PHE A 60 1.82 -15.89 6.19
C PHE A 60 2.17 -16.06 4.70
N SER A 61 1.17 -16.21 3.83
CA SER A 61 1.35 -16.48 2.40
C SER A 61 1.07 -15.28 1.50
N GLY A 62 0.65 -14.15 2.04
CA GLY A 62 0.30 -13.00 1.22
C GLY A 62 -0.67 -12.03 1.86
N PHE A 63 -1.21 -11.14 1.06
CA PHE A 63 -2.06 -10.06 1.53
C PHE A 63 -3.10 -9.66 0.50
N TYR A 64 -4.19 -9.08 0.97
CA TYR A 64 -5.19 -8.48 0.11
C TYR A 64 -4.90 -7.01 -0.13
N THR A 65 -5.14 -6.58 -1.36
CA THR A 65 -5.15 -5.17 -1.74
C THR A 65 -6.55 -4.76 -2.15
N ILE A 66 -6.98 -3.60 -1.66
CA ILE A 66 -8.25 -2.96 -1.99
C ILE A 66 -7.92 -1.75 -2.84
N ILE A 67 -8.41 -1.73 -4.08
CA ILE A 67 -8.11 -0.70 -5.07
C ILE A 67 -9.39 0.05 -5.38
N GLU A 68 -9.41 1.36 -5.17
CA GLU A 68 -10.58 2.20 -5.35
C GLU A 68 -10.27 3.34 -6.34
N LYS A 69 -11.11 3.46 -7.37
CA LYS A 69 -11.05 4.55 -8.35
C LYS A 69 -11.84 5.75 -7.83
N LEU A 70 -11.22 6.92 -7.78
CA LEU A 70 -11.93 8.15 -7.45
C LEU A 70 -12.97 8.55 -8.53
N LYS A 71 -12.79 8.09 -9.77
CA LYS A 71 -13.72 8.33 -10.90
C LYS A 71 -13.81 7.11 -11.82
N LYS A 72 -15.03 6.67 -12.14
CA LYS A 72 -15.32 5.44 -12.90
C LYS A 72 -14.68 5.36 -14.29
N ASN A 73 -14.53 6.49 -15.00
CA ASN A 73 -14.27 6.48 -16.45
C ASN A 73 -12.88 6.96 -16.89
N ARG A 74 -11.92 7.17 -15.98
CA ARG A 74 -10.63 7.78 -16.39
C ARG A 74 -9.52 6.79 -16.73
N PHE A 75 -9.50 5.59 -16.16
CA PHE A 75 -8.35 4.68 -16.31
C PHE A 75 -8.75 3.22 -16.41
N ASP A 76 -8.11 2.54 -17.37
CA ASP A 76 -8.15 1.10 -17.54
C ASP A 76 -7.20 0.46 -16.52
N ILE A 77 -7.77 -0.13 -15.46
CA ILE A 77 -6.98 -0.70 -14.36
C ILE A 77 -6.20 -1.94 -14.82
N THR A 78 -6.65 -2.62 -15.87
CA THR A 78 -5.99 -3.82 -16.41
C THR A 78 -4.60 -3.54 -16.97
N LYS A 79 -4.33 -2.27 -17.30
CA LYS A 79 -3.03 -1.76 -17.76
C LYS A 79 -2.15 -1.23 -16.63
N CYS A 80 -2.55 -1.44 -15.39
CA CYS A 80 -1.82 -0.98 -14.22
C CYS A 80 -1.21 -2.18 -13.48
N TYR A 81 -0.29 -1.88 -12.57
CA TYR A 81 0.26 -2.83 -11.63
C TYR A 81 0.37 -2.23 -10.24
N VAL A 82 0.34 -3.09 -9.23
CA VAL A 82 0.63 -2.73 -7.84
C VAL A 82 2.12 -2.90 -7.63
N LEU A 83 2.82 -1.79 -7.38
CA LEU A 83 4.16 -1.84 -6.81
C LEU A 83 4.02 -1.90 -5.29
N TRP A 84 4.57 -2.93 -4.65
CA TRP A 84 4.39 -3.16 -3.23
C TRP A 84 5.72 -3.45 -2.50
N MET A 85 5.72 -3.14 -1.21
CA MET A 85 6.80 -3.38 -0.27
C MET A 85 6.22 -3.89 1.05
N ILE A 86 6.75 -5.02 1.53
CA ILE A 86 6.55 -5.52 2.88
C ILE A 86 7.69 -5.01 3.76
N VAL A 87 7.32 -4.38 4.87
CA VAL A 87 8.22 -3.97 5.95
C VAL A 87 7.77 -4.69 7.22
N GLY A 88 8.68 -5.42 7.85
CA GLY A 88 8.40 -6.03 9.16
C GLY A 88 9.70 -6.37 9.86
N ASN A 89 9.59 -6.86 11.10
CA ASN A 89 10.75 -7.16 11.92
C ASN A 89 11.43 -8.44 11.43
N PRO A 90 12.67 -8.38 10.91
CA PRO A 90 13.35 -9.57 10.40
C PRO A 90 13.47 -10.69 11.43
N SER A 91 13.63 -10.36 12.71
CA SER A 91 13.73 -11.34 13.81
C SER A 91 12.43 -12.12 14.07
N LYS A 92 11.29 -11.61 13.59
CA LYS A 92 9.97 -12.27 13.73
C LYS A 92 9.51 -12.95 12.45
N LEU A 93 9.94 -12.44 11.30
CA LEU A 93 9.53 -12.96 10.00
C LEU A 93 10.45 -14.07 9.48
N SER A 94 11.66 -14.19 10.05
CA SER A 94 12.72 -15.14 9.65
C SER A 94 13.12 -15.08 8.17
N VAL A 95 12.66 -14.04 7.46
CA VAL A 95 12.99 -13.76 6.07
C VAL A 95 13.90 -12.53 6.03
N LEU A 96 15.10 -12.74 5.52
CA LEU A 96 16.06 -11.69 5.25
C LEU A 96 16.15 -11.50 3.74
N SER A 97 15.63 -10.37 3.23
CA SER A 97 15.96 -9.96 1.86
C SER A 97 17.45 -9.57 1.82
N PRO A 98 18.31 -10.27 1.05
CA PRO A 98 19.73 -9.95 0.99
C PRO A 98 19.97 -8.52 0.53
N ASN A 99 19.13 -8.03 -0.39
CA ASN A 99 19.27 -6.72 -1.02
C ASN A 99 18.84 -5.55 -0.12
N ASN A 100 18.15 -5.81 1.00
CA ASN A 100 17.53 -4.77 1.83
C ASN A 100 17.98 -4.88 3.30
N ARG A 101 19.07 -5.60 3.56
CA ARG A 101 19.51 -6.01 4.91
C ARG A 101 20.04 -4.86 5.76
N GLU A 102 20.55 -3.81 5.13
CA GLU A 102 21.18 -2.65 5.79
C GLU A 102 20.36 -1.35 5.67
N PHE A 103 19.13 -1.44 5.17
CA PHE A 103 18.30 -0.25 4.99
C PHE A 103 17.57 0.10 6.30
N GLN A 104 17.97 1.18 6.96
CA GLN A 104 17.26 1.70 8.13
C GLN A 104 15.91 2.28 7.66
N VAL A 105 14.82 1.71 8.17
CA VAL A 105 13.46 2.23 7.96
C VAL A 105 12.95 2.75 9.29
N ASP A 106 12.78 4.06 9.39
CA ASP A 106 12.11 4.68 10.51
C ASP A 106 10.65 4.97 10.14
N CYS A 107 9.71 4.37 10.87
CA CYS A 107 8.27 4.54 10.64
C CYS A 107 7.69 5.57 11.62
N ILE A 108 6.96 6.56 11.08
CA ILE A 108 6.20 7.54 11.86
C ILE A 108 4.73 7.20 11.70
N LYS A 109 4.12 6.60 12.73
CA LYS A 109 2.70 6.26 12.75
C LYS A 109 1.91 7.37 13.44
N GLU A 110 1.60 8.42 12.69
CA GLU A 110 0.80 9.56 13.16
C GLU A 110 -0.54 9.63 12.42
N SER A 111 -1.61 9.96 13.15
CA SER A 111 -2.92 10.27 12.57
C SER A 111 -3.13 11.77 12.55
N ILE A 112 -3.40 12.34 11.38
CA ILE A 112 -3.72 13.77 11.25
C ILE A 112 -5.17 13.89 10.80
N THR A 113 -5.98 14.60 11.59
CA THR A 113 -7.35 14.96 11.18
C THR A 113 -7.30 16.11 10.19
N LEU A 114 -7.68 15.83 8.94
CA LEU A 114 -7.74 16.83 7.89
C LEU A 114 -8.89 17.82 8.15
N GLN A 115 -8.59 19.11 7.98
CA GLN A 115 -9.50 20.25 8.09
C GLN A 115 -9.78 20.84 6.70
N PRO A 116 -11.05 21.12 6.34
CA PRO A 116 -11.42 21.59 5.00
C PRO A 116 -10.77 22.91 4.58
N ASN A 117 -10.43 23.76 5.55
CA ASN A 117 -9.86 25.09 5.35
C ASN A 117 -8.32 25.12 5.46
N LYS A 118 -7.66 23.95 5.51
CA LYS A 118 -6.21 23.85 5.70
C LYS A 118 -5.60 22.92 4.66
N SER A 119 -4.78 23.50 3.78
CA SER A 119 -4.09 22.79 2.71
C SER A 119 -2.73 22.20 3.11
N ASN A 120 -2.08 22.75 4.14
CA ASN A 120 -0.73 22.36 4.53
C ASN A 120 -0.69 21.78 5.95
N TYR A 121 -0.11 20.59 6.10
CA TYR A 121 0.12 19.93 7.39
C TYR A 121 1.61 19.73 7.60
N CYS A 122 2.09 20.09 8.79
CA CYS A 122 3.47 19.85 9.19
C CYS A 122 3.55 18.50 9.89
N ILE A 123 4.37 17.60 9.35
CA ILE A 123 4.71 16.33 9.99
C ILE A 123 6.03 16.55 10.72
N LYS A 124 6.06 16.30 12.02
CA LYS A 124 7.30 16.36 12.80
C LYS A 124 7.97 15.00 12.73
N THR A 125 9.25 14.98 12.38
CA THR A 125 10.05 13.76 12.41
C THR A 125 10.75 13.63 13.77
N PRO A 126 10.84 12.42 14.37
CA PRO A 126 11.57 12.23 15.62
C PRO A 126 13.10 12.28 15.44
N PHE A 127 13.57 12.39 14.20
CA PHE A 127 14.97 12.46 13.79
C PHE A 127 15.16 13.52 12.70
N PRO A 128 16.37 14.10 12.55
CA PRO A 128 16.66 15.04 11.46
C PRO A 128 16.67 14.32 10.10
N LEU A 129 16.00 14.93 9.11
CA LEU A 129 16.08 14.48 7.72
C LEU A 129 17.33 15.04 7.04
N SER A 130 17.93 14.27 6.12
CA SER A 130 19.06 14.71 5.29
C SER A 130 18.82 14.43 3.80
N LEU A 131 19.63 15.04 2.94
CA LEU A 131 19.54 14.87 1.49
C LEU A 131 19.74 13.38 1.13
N GLY A 132 18.84 12.82 0.32
CA GLY A 132 18.85 11.40 -0.07
C GLY A 132 17.83 10.54 0.65
N TYR A 133 17.16 11.06 1.68
CA TYR A 133 16.02 10.38 2.31
C TYR A 133 14.84 10.30 1.34
N THR A 134 14.20 9.13 1.27
CA THR A 134 12.94 8.95 0.55
C THR A 134 11.78 8.99 1.54
N ILE A 135 10.83 9.90 1.31
CA ILE A 135 9.61 10.02 2.14
C ILE A 135 8.47 9.38 1.39
N SER A 136 7.77 8.44 2.04
CA SER A 136 6.53 7.86 1.54
C SER A 136 5.41 8.16 2.53
N VAL A 137 4.31 8.70 2.02
CA VAL A 137 3.13 9.05 2.83
C VAL A 137 1.97 8.18 2.40
N TYR A 138 1.43 7.42 3.34
CA TYR A 138 0.23 6.62 3.14
C TYR A 138 -0.93 7.30 3.87
N THR A 139 -1.93 7.73 3.11
CA THR A 139 -3.14 8.36 3.66
C THR A 139 -4.27 7.36 3.63
N TYR A 140 -4.74 6.95 4.80
CA TYR A 140 -5.94 6.13 4.93
C TYR A 140 -7.16 7.03 5.04
N TYR A 141 -8.08 6.92 4.09
CA TYR A 141 -9.41 7.50 4.21
C TYR A 141 -10.35 6.42 4.74
N SER A 142 -10.79 6.54 5.99
CA SER A 142 -11.76 5.59 6.54
C SER A 142 -13.08 5.75 5.79
N SER A 143 -13.39 4.84 4.88
CA SER A 143 -14.74 4.67 4.35
C SER A 143 -15.64 3.95 5.37
N SER A 144 -15.57 4.32 6.65
CA SER A 144 -16.47 3.79 7.67
C SER A 144 -17.77 4.60 7.66
N ASN A 145 -18.61 4.31 6.68
CA ASN A 145 -20.06 4.51 6.71
C ASN A 145 -20.77 3.49 5.80
N TYR A 146 -20.29 2.24 5.74
CA TYR A 146 -21.22 1.14 5.49
C TYR A 146 -21.90 0.83 6.82
N THR A 147 -22.87 1.68 7.19
CA THR A 147 -23.97 1.23 8.04
C THR A 147 -24.59 0.03 7.33
N GLY A 148 -24.38 -1.17 7.87
CA GLY A 148 -25.25 -2.29 7.57
C GLY A 148 -26.67 -1.90 7.96
N GLN A 149 -27.45 -1.44 6.99
CA GLN A 149 -28.90 -1.38 7.08
C GLN A 149 -29.51 -1.90 5.77
N ASN A 150 -30.07 -3.11 5.91
CA ASN A 150 -31.25 -3.64 5.24
C ASN A 150 -31.19 -3.87 3.72
N GLN A 151 -31.08 -5.15 3.33
CA GLN A 151 -32.24 -5.95 2.93
C GLN A 151 -31.95 -7.45 3.02
#